data_AF-A0AA41ES79-F1
#
_entry.id   AF-A0AA41ES79-F1
#
_cell.length_a   1.000
_cell.length_b   1.000
_cell.length_c   1.000
_cell.angle_alpha   90.00
_cell.angle_beta   90.00
_cell.angle_gamma   90.00
#
_symmetry.space_group_name_H-M   'P 1'
#
loop_
_entity.id
_entity.type
_entity.pdbx_description
1 polymer ?
#
loop_
_entity_poly.entity_id
_entity_poly.type
_entity_poly.pdbx_seq_one_letter_code
_entity_poly.pdbx_strand_id
1 'polypeptide(L)'
;MATYSIYDSTEFNTMSEKQKKLFRTAIQLFASKGFSKTSTAEISRTAKVSEGLLFKTFGNKEGILSHIIRPIALNILPPNIEMALDEEGQLSLSSFVQNYYEDKISFVTDNEELIKILIREVIYDPTIIKTYQAALPK
;
A
#
# COMPACT_ATOMS: atom_id res chain seq x y z
N MET A 1 5.31 14.21 -12.21
CA MET A 1 5.81 13.26 -11.19
C MET A 1 4.59 12.69 -10.49
N ALA A 2 4.33 11.39 -10.60
CA ALA A 2 3.20 10.79 -9.91
C ALA A 2 3.49 10.82 -8.41
N THR A 3 2.63 11.48 -7.64
CA THR A 3 2.77 11.56 -6.19
C THR A 3 2.27 10.24 -5.59
N TYR A 4 3.19 9.44 -5.01
CA TYR A 4 2.92 8.09 -4.48
C TYR A 4 2.31 8.09 -3.08
N SER A 5 1.66 9.18 -2.67
CA SER A 5 1.00 9.24 -1.36
C SER A 5 -0.39 8.62 -1.47
N ILE A 6 -0.76 7.76 -0.52
CA ILE A 6 -2.15 7.29 -0.40
C ILE A 6 -3.14 8.47 -0.25
N TYR A 7 -2.64 9.62 0.25
CA TYR A 7 -3.40 10.86 0.39
C TYR A 7 -3.56 11.64 -0.93
N ASP A 8 -2.94 11.21 -2.02
CA ASP A 8 -3.10 11.83 -3.35
C ASP A 8 -3.99 11.00 -4.29
N SER A 9 -4.62 9.93 -3.77
CA SER A 9 -5.59 9.14 -4.51
C SER A 9 -6.83 9.98 -4.89
N THR A 10 -7.43 9.69 -6.05
CA THR A 10 -8.67 10.33 -6.53
C THR A 10 -9.81 10.21 -5.51
N GLU A 11 -9.88 9.08 -4.81
CA GLU A 11 -10.84 8.87 -3.71
C GLU A 11 -10.55 9.79 -2.52
N PHE A 12 -9.31 9.86 -2.03
CA PHE A 12 -8.99 10.75 -0.90
C PHE A 12 -9.22 12.23 -1.22
N ASN A 13 -8.93 12.65 -2.46
CA ASN A 13 -9.10 14.03 -2.89
C ASN A 13 -10.57 14.47 -2.99
N THR A 14 -11.50 13.53 -3.21
CA THR A 14 -12.94 13.81 -3.27
C THR A 14 -13.62 13.77 -1.89
N MET A 15 -12.92 13.31 -0.86
CA MET A 15 -13.43 13.30 0.52
C MET A 15 -13.57 14.72 1.09
N SER A 16 -14.63 14.93 1.87
CA SER A 16 -14.72 16.12 2.73
C SER A 16 -13.65 16.12 3.82
N GLU A 17 -13.34 17.28 4.39
CA GLU A 17 -12.33 17.40 5.46
C GLU A 17 -12.66 16.52 6.68
N LYS A 18 -13.94 16.32 7.00
CA LYS A 18 -14.38 15.41 8.07
C LYS A 18 -14.06 13.95 7.74
N GLN A 19 -14.25 13.54 6.49
CA GLN A 19 -13.93 12.18 6.02
C GLN A 19 -12.42 11.96 5.97
N LYS A 20 -11.64 12.93 5.48
CA LYS A 20 -10.16 12.88 5.51
C LYS A 20 -9.63 12.76 6.93
N LYS A 21 -10.19 13.52 7.87
CA LYS A 21 -9.83 13.43 9.29
C LYS A 21 -10.13 12.06 9.87
N LEU A 22 -11.30 11.50 9.56
CA LEU A 22 -11.67 10.15 9.98
C LEU A 22 -10.69 9.10 9.42
N PHE A 23 -10.35 9.20 8.13
CA PHE A 23 -9.42 8.28 7.48
C PHE A 23 -8.02 8.33 8.10
N ARG A 24 -7.45 9.52 8.29
CA ARG A 24 -6.15 9.71 8.96
C ARG A 24 -6.15 9.17 10.38
N THR A 25 -7.23 9.40 11.13
CA THR A 25 -7.37 8.90 12.50
C THR A 25 -7.39 7.37 12.54
N ALA A 26 -8.10 6.73 11.60
CA ALA A 26 -8.13 5.29 11.50
C ALA A 26 -6.74 4.70 11.20
N ILE A 27 -5.98 5.29 10.27
CA ILE A 27 -4.59 4.88 9.98
C ILE A 27 -3.73 4.93 11.24
N GLN A 28 -3.79 6.05 11.97
CA GLN A 28 -3.01 6.22 13.20
C GLN A 28 -3.37 5.18 14.28
N LEU A 29 -4.67 4.91 14.47
CA LEU A 29 -5.11 3.92 15.45
C LEU A 29 -4.76 2.49 15.04
N PHE A 30 -4.91 2.15 13.76
CA PHE A 30 -4.51 0.83 13.23
C PHE A 30 -3.01 0.62 13.36
N ALA A 31 -2.18 1.62 13.05
CA ALA A 31 -0.72 1.54 13.16
C ALA A 31 -0.24 1.42 14.61
N SER A 32 -0.91 2.08 15.56
CA SER A 32 -0.47 2.12 16.97
C SER A 32 -1.03 0.97 17.82
N LYS A 33 -2.26 0.52 17.57
CA LYS A 33 -2.95 -0.49 18.39
C LYS A 33 -3.19 -1.81 17.66
N GLY A 34 -3.09 -1.81 16.34
CA GLY A 34 -3.47 -2.93 15.48
C GLY A 34 -4.95 -2.92 15.11
N PHE A 35 -5.24 -3.31 13.87
CA PHE A 35 -6.59 -3.37 13.29
C PHE A 35 -7.62 -4.12 14.15
N SER A 36 -7.22 -5.25 14.75
CA SER A 36 -8.11 -6.06 15.57
C SER A 36 -8.52 -5.36 16.87
N LYS A 37 -7.65 -4.53 17.45
CA LYS A 37 -7.88 -3.85 18.74
C LYS A 37 -8.55 -2.48 18.61
N THR A 38 -8.71 -1.97 17.39
CA THR A 38 -9.38 -0.68 17.13
C THR A 38 -10.85 -0.88 16.74
N SER A 39 -11.75 -0.10 17.37
CA SER A 39 -13.18 -0.10 17.05
C SER A 39 -13.59 1.11 16.21
N THR A 40 -14.70 0.99 15.46
CA THR A 40 -15.30 2.10 14.70
C THR A 40 -15.69 3.27 15.61
N ALA A 41 -16.22 2.96 16.80
CA ALA A 41 -16.55 3.95 17.82
C ALA A 41 -15.32 4.75 18.29
N GLU A 42 -14.20 4.05 18.53
CA GLU A 42 -12.94 4.69 18.91
C GLU A 42 -12.42 5.61 17.82
N ILE A 43 -12.48 5.19 16.56
CA ILE A 43 -12.08 5.99 15.40
C ILE A 43 -12.92 7.26 15.32
N SER A 44 -14.26 7.14 15.33
CA SER A 44 -15.17 8.28 15.22
C SER A 44 -15.02 9.27 16.38
N ARG A 45 -14.91 8.76 17.61
CA ARG A 45 -14.69 9.57 18.81
C ARG A 45 -13.38 10.35 18.73
N THR A 46 -12.29 9.68 18.35
CA THR A 46 -10.95 10.29 18.24
C THR A 46 -10.91 11.33 17.12
N ALA A 47 -11.58 11.04 15.99
CA ALA A 47 -11.71 11.96 14.87
C ALA A 47 -12.66 13.15 15.16
N LYS A 48 -13.43 13.10 16.27
CA LYS A 48 -14.48 14.06 16.62
C LYS A 48 -15.55 14.18 15.52
N VAL A 49 -16.03 13.04 15.03
CA VAL A 49 -17.12 12.93 14.04
C VAL A 49 -18.14 11.90 14.48
N SER A 50 -19.33 11.90 13.87
CA SER A 50 -20.35 10.89 14.17
C SER A 50 -19.94 9.51 13.62
N GLU A 51 -20.34 8.44 14.30
CA GLU A 51 -20.25 7.08 13.74
C GLU A 51 -21.04 6.95 12.44
N GLY A 52 -22.19 7.61 12.32
CA GLY A 52 -22.96 7.63 11.07
C GLY A 52 -22.16 8.13 9.87
N LEU A 53 -21.19 9.04 10.04
CA LEU A 53 -20.30 9.46 8.96
C LEU A 53 -19.32 8.35 8.56
N LEU A 54 -18.82 7.58 9.52
CA LEU A 54 -17.97 6.40 9.27
C LEU A 54 -18.73 5.38 8.43
N PHE A 55 -19.91 4.97 8.91
CA PHE A 55 -20.76 3.99 8.24
C PHE A 55 -21.14 4.45 6.83
N LYS A 56 -21.51 5.73 6.67
CA LYS A 56 -21.83 6.30 5.35
C LYS A 56 -20.65 6.30 4.39
N THR A 57 -19.43 6.54 4.88
CA THR A 57 -18.25 6.73 4.03
C THR A 57 -17.54 5.43 3.72
N PHE A 58 -17.41 4.55 4.72
CA PHE A 58 -16.56 3.36 4.66
C PHE A 58 -17.31 2.06 4.98
N GLY A 59 -18.58 2.11 5.40
CA GLY A 59 -19.34 0.94 5.80
C GLY A 59 -18.94 0.40 7.18
N ASN A 60 -17.71 -0.04 7.36
CA ASN A 60 -17.20 -0.60 8.63
C ASN A 60 -15.68 -0.43 8.71
N LYS A 61 -15.02 -1.03 9.72
CA LYS A 61 -13.56 -0.90 9.84
C LYS A 61 -12.82 -1.66 8.74
N GLU A 62 -13.38 -2.76 8.25
CA GLU A 62 -12.84 -3.56 7.13
C GLU A 62 -12.85 -2.74 5.83
N GLY A 63 -13.89 -1.94 5.61
CA GLY A 63 -13.99 -1.01 4.50
C GLY A 63 -12.92 0.09 4.60
N ILE A 64 -12.66 0.64 5.79
CA ILE A 64 -11.54 1.57 5.99
C ILE A 64 -10.21 0.88 5.64
N LEU A 65 -9.99 -0.33 6.17
CA LEU A 65 -8.76 -1.09 5.92
C LEU A 65 -8.57 -1.36 4.43
N SER A 66 -9.64 -1.71 3.71
CA SER A 66 -9.60 -1.90 2.26
C SER A 66 -9.15 -0.64 1.52
N HIS A 67 -9.60 0.55 1.94
CA HIS A 67 -9.16 1.81 1.34
C HIS A 67 -7.69 2.13 1.64
N ILE A 68 -7.18 1.69 2.79
CA ILE A 68 -5.76 1.83 3.15
C ILE A 68 -4.89 0.86 2.33
N ILE A 69 -5.31 -0.41 2.26
CA ILE A 69 -4.48 -1.48 1.67
C ILE A 69 -4.49 -1.42 0.15
N ARG A 70 -5.62 -1.15 -0.51
CA ARG A 70 -5.73 -1.20 -1.99
C ARG A 70 -4.61 -0.45 -2.74
N PRO A 71 -4.26 0.81 -2.42
CA PRO A 71 -3.17 1.50 -3.11
C PRO A 71 -1.78 0.92 -2.82
N ILE A 72 -1.60 0.31 -1.64
CA ILE A 72 -0.33 -0.30 -1.20
C ILE A 72 -0.16 -1.68 -1.83
N ALA A 73 -1.24 -2.47 -1.89
CA ALA A 73 -1.24 -3.84 -2.37
C ALA A 73 -0.74 -3.99 -3.81
N LEU A 74 -1.07 -3.04 -4.66
CA LEU A 74 -0.68 -3.06 -6.08
C LEU A 74 0.80 -2.75 -6.31
N ASN A 75 1.51 -2.19 -5.32
CA ASN A 75 2.85 -1.62 -5.54
C ASN A 75 3.91 -2.12 -4.55
N ILE A 76 3.53 -2.60 -3.37
CA ILE A 76 4.45 -2.75 -2.23
C ILE A 76 4.30 -4.10 -1.53
N LEU A 77 3.17 -4.81 -1.63
CA LEU A 77 3.01 -6.02 -0.80
C LEU A 77 4.00 -7.11 -1.23
N PRO A 78 4.85 -7.60 -0.29
CA PRO A 78 5.73 -8.72 -0.54
C PRO A 78 4.91 -10.00 -0.73
N PRO A 79 5.45 -11.01 -1.43
CA PRO A 79 4.80 -12.30 -1.58
C PRO A 79 4.64 -13.04 -0.24
N ASN A 80 5.45 -12.74 0.78
CA ASN A 80 5.42 -13.36 2.10
C ASN A 80 5.57 -12.35 3.24
N ILE A 81 4.98 -12.69 4.41
CA ILE A 81 4.99 -11.83 5.61
C ILE A 81 6.37 -11.77 6.28
N GLU A 82 7.20 -12.79 6.07
CA GLU A 82 8.56 -12.91 6.63
C GLU A 82 9.44 -11.74 6.23
N MET A 83 9.24 -11.18 5.02
CA MET A 83 9.97 -9.97 4.60
C MET A 83 9.77 -8.81 5.57
N ALA A 84 8.62 -8.70 6.24
CA ALA A 84 8.32 -7.61 7.15
C ALA A 84 8.76 -7.85 8.60
N LEU A 85 9.42 -8.98 8.89
CA LEU A 85 9.89 -9.32 10.22
C LEU A 85 11.38 -8.98 10.38
N ASP A 86 11.77 -8.57 11.58
CA ASP A 86 13.18 -8.48 12.01
C ASP A 86 13.73 -9.84 12.47
N GLU A 87 14.99 -9.85 12.90
CA GLU A 87 15.70 -11.06 13.35
C GLU A 87 15.01 -11.71 14.57
N GLU A 88 14.28 -10.93 15.36
CA GLU A 88 13.49 -11.37 16.51
C GLU A 88 12.04 -11.74 16.16
N GLY A 89 11.67 -11.71 14.88
CA GLY A 89 10.33 -12.06 14.41
C GLY A 89 9.28 -10.99 14.70
N GLN A 90 9.67 -9.74 14.97
CA GLN A 90 8.77 -8.60 15.17
C GLN A 90 8.58 -7.82 13.87
N LEU A 91 7.41 -7.18 13.73
CA LEU A 91 7.14 -6.34 12.57
C LEU A 91 8.06 -5.12 12.56
N SER A 92 8.82 -4.97 11.49
CA SER A 92 9.81 -3.90 11.31
C SER A 92 9.73 -3.33 9.91
N LEU A 93 9.42 -2.04 9.80
CA LEU A 93 9.38 -1.36 8.51
C LEU A 93 10.77 -1.28 7.86
N SER A 94 11.84 -1.12 8.65
CA SER A 94 13.20 -1.09 8.12
C SER A 94 13.60 -2.45 7.56
N SER A 95 13.28 -3.54 8.28
CA SER A 95 13.55 -4.91 7.81
C SER A 95 12.72 -5.21 6.56
N PHE A 96 11.45 -4.78 6.54
CA PHE A 96 10.61 -4.87 5.36
C PHE A 96 11.26 -4.23 4.13
N VAL A 97 11.70 -2.98 4.25
CA VAL A 97 12.32 -2.25 3.15
C VAL A 97 13.61 -2.94 2.70
N GLN A 98 14.46 -3.33 3.64
CA GLN A 98 15.73 -4.00 3.34
C GLN A 98 15.50 -5.33 2.60
N ASN A 99 14.70 -6.22 3.18
CA ASN A 99 14.40 -7.54 2.62
C ASN A 99 13.74 -7.43 1.24
N TYR A 100 12.85 -6.45 1.05
CA TYR A 100 12.23 -6.20 -0.25
C TYR A 100 13.26 -5.81 -1.33
N TYR A 101 14.20 -4.92 -1.02
CA TYR A 101 15.25 -4.54 -1.97
C TYR A 101 16.24 -5.67 -2.22
N GLU A 102 16.61 -6.43 -1.21
CA GLU A 102 17.48 -7.59 -1.35
C GLU A 102 16.85 -8.64 -2.27
N ASP A 103 15.56 -8.96 -2.09
CA ASP A 103 14.81 -9.85 -2.98
C ASP A 103 14.80 -9.35 -4.43
N LYS A 104 14.53 -8.06 -4.65
CA LYS A 104 14.50 -7.48 -6.01
C LYS A 104 15.88 -7.42 -6.65
N ILE A 105 16.92 -7.14 -5.89
CA ILE A 105 18.31 -7.15 -6.38
C ILE A 105 18.70 -8.58 -6.75
N SER A 106 18.43 -9.57 -5.88
CA SER A 106 18.70 -10.98 -6.17
C SER A 106 18.00 -11.44 -7.44
N PHE A 107 16.70 -11.12 -7.57
CA PHE A 107 15.94 -11.45 -8.79
C PHE A 107 16.61 -10.92 -10.06
N VAL A 108 17.10 -9.68 -10.04
CA VAL A 108 17.78 -9.08 -11.19
C VAL A 108 19.14 -9.73 -11.44
N THR A 109 19.94 -9.98 -10.39
CA THR A 109 21.28 -10.56 -10.53
C THR A 109 21.22 -12.02 -10.97
N ASP A 110 20.27 -12.79 -10.46
CA ASP A 110 20.08 -14.21 -10.77
C ASP A 110 19.53 -14.42 -12.19
N ASN A 111 18.89 -13.40 -12.76
CA ASN A 111 18.30 -13.42 -14.10
C ASN A 111 18.99 -12.44 -15.07
N GLU A 112 20.28 -12.16 -14.88
CA GLU A 112 21.02 -11.09 -15.57
C GLU A 112 20.86 -11.14 -17.11
N GLU A 113 20.93 -12.32 -17.73
CA GLU A 113 20.80 -12.47 -19.19
C GLU A 113 19.42 -12.04 -19.69
N LEU A 114 18.35 -12.44 -19.00
CA LEU A 114 16.97 -12.06 -19.33
C LEU A 114 16.77 -10.55 -19.19
N ILE A 115 17.32 -9.97 -18.10
CA ILE A 115 17.25 -8.53 -17.86
C ILE A 115 18.03 -7.75 -18.93
N LYS A 116 19.20 -8.25 -19.36
CA LYS A 116 19.96 -7.66 -20.47
C LYS A 116 19.17 -7.67 -21.78
N ILE A 117 18.48 -8.78 -22.11
CA ILE A 117 17.61 -8.87 -23.28
C ILE A 117 16.51 -7.81 -23.18
N LEU A 118 15.79 -7.77 -22.05
CA LEU A 118 14.71 -6.81 -21.82
C LEU A 118 15.20 -5.36 -22.00
N ILE A 119 16.31 -4.99 -21.35
CA ILE A 119 16.86 -3.63 -21.43
C ILE A 119 17.22 -3.26 -22.87
N ARG A 120 17.84 -4.17 -23.62
CA ARG A 120 18.17 -3.93 -25.04
C ARG A 120 16.92 -3.65 -25.85
N GLU A 121 15.93 -4.53 -25.78
CA GLU A 121 14.68 -4.38 -26.54
C GLU A 121 13.96 -3.08 -26.20
N VAL A 122 13.89 -2.71 -24.92
CA VAL A 122 13.30 -1.43 -24.47
C VAL A 122 14.02 -0.21 -25.03
N ILE A 123 15.35 -0.26 -25.15
CA ILE A 123 16.14 0.84 -25.74
C ILE A 123 15.82 0.99 -27.24
N TYR A 124 15.65 -0.12 -27.95
CA TYR A 124 15.34 -0.11 -29.39
C TYR A 124 13.89 0.25 -29.67
N ASP A 125 12.95 -0.25 -28.88
CA ASP A 125 11.53 0.07 -28.97
C ASP A 125 10.94 0.32 -27.56
N PRO A 126 10.83 1.60 -27.15
CA PRO A 126 10.24 1.97 -25.87
C PRO A 126 8.76 1.59 -25.72
N THR A 127 8.07 1.23 -26.81
CA THR A 127 6.66 0.81 -26.75
C THR A 127 6.49 -0.60 -26.19
N ILE A 128 7.55 -1.41 -26.20
CA ILE A 128 7.58 -2.78 -25.69
C ILE A 128 7.12 -2.83 -24.21
N ILE A 129 7.56 -1.90 -23.37
CA ILE A 129 7.14 -1.83 -21.96
C ILE A 129 5.63 -1.70 -21.84
N LYS A 130 5.01 -0.83 -22.67
CA LYS A 130 3.57 -0.58 -22.61
C LYS A 130 2.77 -1.81 -23.01
N THR A 131 3.26 -2.54 -24.01
CA THR A 131 2.65 -3.80 -24.47
C THR A 131 2.66 -4.87 -23.37
N TYR A 132 3.78 -5.04 -22.67
CA TYR A 132 3.86 -6.01 -21.57
C TYR A 132 3.10 -5.59 -20.30
N GLN A 133 3.08 -4.30 -19.97
CA GLN A 133 2.29 -3.79 -18.83
C GLN A 133 0.78 -3.98 -19.03
N ALA A 134 0.29 -3.87 -20.27
CA ALA A 134 -1.12 -4.11 -20.59
C ALA A 134 -1.52 -5.59 -20.52
N ALA A 135 -0.54 -6.50 -20.57
CA ALA A 135 -0.75 -7.95 -20.52
C ALA A 135 -0.66 -8.54 -19.10
N LEU A 136 -0.22 -7.76 -18.10
CA LEU A 136 -0.19 -8.21 -16.71
C LEU A 136 -1.62 -8.33 -16.15
N PRO A 137 -1.93 -9.41 -15.39
CA PRO A 137 -3.23 -9.54 -14.74
C PRO A 137 -3.45 -8.37 -13.75
N LYS A 138 -4.67 -7.80 -13.78
CA LYS A 138 -5.10 -6.71 -12.90
C LYS A 138 -5.42 -7.19 -11.49
#